data_AF-A0A940QPH4-F1
#
_entry.id   AF-A0A940QPH4-F1
#
_cell.length_a   1.000
_cell.length_b   1.000
_cell.length_c   1.000
_cell.angle_alpha   90.00
_cell.angle_beta   90.00
_cell.angle_gamma   90.00
#
_symmetry.space_group_name_H-M   'P 1'
#
loop_
_entity.id
_entity.type
_entity.pdbx_description
1 polymer ?
#
loop_
_entity_poly.entity_id
_entity_poly.type
_entity_poly.pdbx_seq_one_letter_code
_entity_poly.pdbx_strand_id
1 'polypeptide(L)' 'RYRLEKEKELAYAAIKDAEFDLQMGKLSPEDHASLREKYEGKALAALEALERRG' A
#
# COMPACT_ATOMS: atom_id res chain seq x y z
N ARG A 1 17.80 1.59 5.97
CA ARG A 1 16.61 2.47 5.91
C ARG A 1 16.01 2.44 4.49
N TYR A 2 16.84 2.63 3.45
CA TYR A 2 16.46 2.53 2.03
C TYR A 2 15.48 1.42 1.63
N ARG A 3 15.68 0.17 2.09
CA ARG A 3 14.77 -0.94 1.76
C ARG A 3 13.35 -0.74 2.29
N LEU A 4 13.21 -0.28 3.54
CA LEU A 4 11.91 -0.07 4.17
C LEU A 4 11.21 1.18 3.60
N GLU A 5 11.98 2.22 3.27
CA GLU A 5 11.46 3.40 2.56
C GLU A 5 10.90 3.01 1.18
N LYS A 6 11.62 2.16 0.46
CA LYS A 6 11.18 1.62 -0.84
C LYS A 6 9.95 0.72 -0.70
N GLU A 7 9.88 -0.12 0.34
CA GLU A 7 8.69 -0.95 0.59
C GLU A 7 7.46 -0.12 0.93
N LYS A 8 7.62 0.97 1.70
CA LYS A 8 6.56 1.95 1.93
C LYS A 8 6.09 2.60 0.63
N GLU A 9 7.03 3.06 -0.20
CA GLU A 9 6.71 3.73 -1.46
C GLU A 9 6.00 2.80 -2.45
N LEU A 10 6.44 1.55 -2.55
CA LEU A 10 5.79 0.52 -3.36
C LEU A 10 4.37 0.19 -2.86
N ALA A 11 4.16 0.13 -1.54
CA ALA A 11 2.83 -0.08 -0.98
C ALA A 11 1.88 1.09 -1.29
N TYR A 12 2.38 2.33 -1.22
CA TYR A 12 1.60 3.52 -1.59
C TYR A 12 1.28 3.56 -3.09
N ALA A 13 2.24 3.23 -3.95
CA ALA A 13 2.01 3.15 -5.39
C ALA A 13 0.92 2.12 -5.72
N ALA A 14 0.99 0.94 -5.09
CA ALA A 14 0.00 -0.12 -5.30
C ALA A 14 -1.41 0.25 -4.83
N ILE A 15 -1.55 1.03 -3.75
CA ILE A 15 -2.85 1.59 -3.32
C ILE A 15 -3.39 2.54 -4.38
N LYS A 16 -2.54 3.46 -4.87
CA LYS A 16 -2.93 4.43 -5.91
C LYS A 16 -3.35 3.76 -7.22
N ASP A 17 -2.61 2.74 -7.65
CA ASP A 17 -2.96 1.98 -8.85
C ASP A 17 -4.29 1.26 -8.66
N ALA A 18 -4.52 0.66 -7.49
CA ALA A 18 -5.81 0.02 -7.18
C ALA A 18 -6.98 1.03 -7.15
N GLU A 19 -6.78 2.23 -6.60
CA GLU A 19 -7.77 3.31 -6.65
C GLU A 19 -8.07 3.73 -8.10
N PHE A 20 -7.05 3.79 -8.95
CA PHE A 20 -7.20 4.14 -10.35
C PHE A 20 -7.95 3.05 -11.13
N ASP A 21 -7.64 1.77 -10.88
CA ASP A 21 -8.37 0.65 -11.48
C ASP A 21 -9.83 0.59 -11.03
N LEU A 22 -10.12 0.95 -9.77
CA LEU A 22 -11.49 1.12 -9.27
C LEU A 22 -12.22 2.25 -10.01
N GLN A 23 -11.59 3.42 -10.14
CA GLN A 23 -12.16 4.56 -10.85
C GLN A 23 -12.40 4.27 -12.34
N MET A 24 -11.54 3.46 -12.95
CA MET A 24 -11.66 2.98 -14.33
C MET A 24 -12.71 1.86 -14.50
N GLY A 25 -13.30 1.37 -13.41
CA GLY A 25 -14.25 0.25 -13.42
C GLY A 25 -13.60 -1.11 -13.74
N LYS A 26 -12.28 -1.21 -13.66
CA LYS A 26 -11.52 -2.45 -13.84
C LYS A 26 -11.45 -3.30 -12.58
N LEU A 27 -11.76 -2.69 -11.44
CA LEU A 27 -11.71 -3.30 -10.12
C LEU A 27 -13.02 -3.03 -9.38
N SER A 28 -13.57 -4.04 -8.72
CA SER A 28 -14.76 -3.88 -7.89
C SER A 28 -14.41 -3.14 -6.59
N PRO A 29 -15.36 -2.43 -5.96
CA PRO A 29 -15.15 -1.81 -4.66
C PRO A 29 -14.70 -2.80 -3.57
N GLU A 30 -15.20 -4.03 -3.62
CA GLU A 30 -14.88 -5.10 -2.67
C GLU A 30 -13.44 -5.62 -2.84
N ASP A 31 -13.01 -5.82 -4.08
CA ASP A 31 -11.63 -6.18 -4.43
C ASP A 31 -10.66 -5.04 -4.08
N HIS A 32 -11.06 -3.81 -4.36
CA HIS A 32 -10.31 -2.62 -3.99
C HIS A 32 -10.13 -2.51 -2.47
N ALA A 33 -11.19 -2.70 -1.68
CA ALA A 33 -11.12 -2.67 -0.23
C ALA A 33 -10.12 -3.72 0.30
N SER A 34 -10.18 -4.94 -0.25
CA SER A 34 -9.29 -6.03 0.14
C SER A 34 -7.82 -5.76 -0.24
N LEU A 35 -7.57 -5.21 -1.42
CA LEU A 35 -6.22 -4.83 -1.87
C LEU A 35 -5.68 -3.67 -1.03
N ARG A 36 -6.50 -2.65 -0.80
CA ARG A 36 -6.15 -1.48 0.00
C ARG A 36 -5.75 -1.88 1.41
N GLU A 37 -6.55 -2.70 2.10
CA GLU A 37 -6.25 -3.17 3.45
C GLU A 37 -4.90 -3.92 3.51
N LYS A 38 -4.64 -4.78 2.53
CA LYS A 38 -3.39 -5.54 2.43
C LYS A 38 -2.17 -4.64 2.21
N TYR A 39 -2.28 -3.61 1.37
CA TYR A 39 -1.17 -2.68 1.12
C TYR A 39 -1.00 -1.67 2.25
N GLU A 40 -2.09 -1.22 2.89
CA GLU A 40 -2.03 -0.41 4.11
C GLU A 40 -1.28 -1.15 5.22
N GLY A 41 -1.59 -2.42 5.47
CA GLY A 41 -0.88 -3.23 6.46
C GLY A 41 0.63 -3.34 6.17
N LYS A 42 1.01 -3.45 4.89
CA LYS A 42 2.44 -3.46 4.47
C LYS A 42 3.11 -2.10 4.67
N ALA A 43 2.43 -1.02 4.33
CA ALA A 43 2.94 0.34 4.54
C ALA A 43 3.14 0.63 6.03
N LEU A 44 2.16 0.24 6.86
CA LEU A 44 2.21 0.41 8.32
C LEU A 44 3.36 -0.39 8.93
N ALA A 45 3.50 -1.67 8.56
CA ALA A 45 4.59 -2.51 9.04
C ALA A 45 5.97 -1.97 8.63
N ALA A 46 6.10 -1.41 7.42
CA ALA A 46 7.33 -0.77 6.97
C ALA A 46 7.64 0.51 7.76
N LEU A 47 6.62 1.31 8.09
CA LEU A 47 6.73 2.50 8.93
C LEU A 47 7.12 2.15 10.37
N GLU A 48 6.45 1.19 10.99
CA GLU A 48 6.80 0.71 12.34
C GLU A 48 8.24 0.17 12.39
N ALA A 49 8.67 -0.56 11.36
CA ALA A 49 10.04 -1.07 11.26
C ALA A 49 11.07 0.06 11.04
N LEU A 50 10.69 1.15 10.38
CA LEU A 50 11.52 2.35 10.25
C LEU A 50 11.65 3.07 11.59
N GLU A 51 10.55 3.23 12.33
CA GLU A 51 10.51 3.88 13.64
C GLU A 51 11.29 3.09 14.69
N ARG A 52 11.14 1.76 14.73
CA ARG A 52 11.90 0.88 15.65
C ARG A 52 13.41 0.82 15.37
N ARG A 53 13.83 1.14 14.14
CA ARG A 53 15.26 1.29 13.75
C ARG A 53 15.72 2.75 13.76
N GLY A 54 14.86 3.66 14.22
CA GLY A 54 15.05 5.10 14.40
C GLY A 54 16.10 5.39 15.45
#